data_AF-A0A1D2UEV7-F1
#
_entry.id   AF-A0A1D2UEV7-F1
#
_cell.length_a   1.000
_cell.length_b   1.000
_cell.length_c   1.000
_cell.angle_alpha   90.00
_cell.angle_beta   90.00
_cell.angle_gamma   90.00
#
_symmetry.space_group_name_H-M   'P 1'
#
loop_
_entity.id
_entity.type
_entity.pdbx_description
1 polymer ?
#
loop_
_entity_poly.entity_id
_entity_poly.type
_entity_poly.pdbx_seq_one_letter_code
_entity_poly.pdbx_strand_id
1 'polypeptide(L)'
;MVRACFLLLLAAALAGCKSTPPPVPLAQLNAQQMHGHAVFQTNCSSCHYDRRDASLHGPPLLGVFKKPSLPSGAPANDERVTATILHGHGLMPAVGGAMDQQDIDDLLAYLHTL
;
A
#
# COMPACT_ATOMS: atom_id res chain seq x y z
N MET A 1 60.27 -20.84 9.69
CA MET A 1 59.72 -20.42 11.01
C MET A 1 58.81 -19.22 10.73
N VAL A 2 57.62 -19.45 10.18
CA VAL A 2 56.30 -19.68 10.83
C VAL A 2 55.75 -18.44 11.53
N ARG A 3 54.71 -17.86 10.90
CA ARG A 3 53.47 -17.23 11.43
C ARG A 3 52.95 -16.29 10.33
N ALA A 4 52.19 -16.70 9.31
CA ALA A 4 50.87 -17.34 9.35
C ALA A 4 49.91 -16.70 10.38
N CYS A 5 49.06 -15.80 9.90
CA CYS A 5 47.62 -15.72 10.20
C CYS A 5 47.04 -14.60 9.31
N PHE A 6 46.43 -14.96 8.17
CA PHE A 6 44.97 -15.09 8.06
C PHE A 6 44.28 -13.79 8.50
N LEU A 7 43.82 -13.00 7.52
CA LEU A 7 42.40 -12.94 7.13
C LEU A 7 41.54 -12.51 8.32
N LEU A 8 40.83 -11.39 8.21
CA LEU A 8 39.36 -11.43 8.26
C LEU A 8 38.78 -10.02 8.06
N LEU A 9 37.98 -9.93 7.00
CA LEU A 9 36.71 -9.22 6.94
C LEU A 9 36.74 -7.69 6.95
N LEU A 10 36.95 -7.15 5.76
CA LEU A 10 36.23 -5.98 5.28
C LEU A 10 34.72 -6.33 5.24
N ALA A 11 34.04 -6.26 6.38
CA ALA A 11 32.60 -6.40 6.47
C ALA A 11 31.95 -5.14 5.88
N ALA A 12 31.77 -5.14 4.55
CA ALA A 12 30.90 -4.19 3.87
C ALA A 12 29.50 -4.35 4.47
N ALA A 13 29.09 -3.38 5.28
CA ALA A 13 27.73 -3.24 5.77
C ALA A 13 26.81 -3.00 4.56
N LEU A 14 26.30 -4.07 3.96
CA LEU A 14 25.09 -4.05 3.14
C LEU A 14 23.92 -3.75 4.08
N ALA A 15 23.82 -2.50 4.52
CA ALA A 15 22.58 -1.95 5.04
C ALA A 15 21.60 -1.88 3.85
N GLY A 16 20.97 -3.01 3.56
CA GLY A 16 19.91 -3.09 2.57
C GLY A 16 18.80 -2.13 2.97
N CYS A 17 18.71 -1.00 2.27
CA CYS A 17 17.51 -0.17 2.31
C CYS A 17 16.36 -1.07 1.87
N LYS A 18 15.46 -1.43 2.80
CA LYS A 18 14.26 -2.19 2.49
C LYS A 18 13.29 -1.27 1.74
N SER A 19 13.58 -1.00 0.48
CA SER A 19 12.71 -0.23 -0.39
C SER A 19 11.50 -1.09 -0.73
N THR A 20 10.31 -0.60 -0.42
CA THR A 20 9.05 -1.22 -0.86
C THR A 20 9.06 -1.31 -2.39
N PRO A 21 8.74 -2.47 -2.99
CA PRO A 21 8.64 -2.58 -4.43
C PRO A 21 7.68 -1.52 -5.00
N PRO A 22 7.96 -0.97 -6.20
CA PRO A 22 7.05 -0.02 -6.83
C PRO A 22 5.67 -0.66 -7.10
N PRO A 23 4.63 0.17 -7.29
CA PRO A 23 3.30 -0.32 -7.63
C PRO A 23 3.31 -0.93 -9.05
N VAL A 24 2.39 -1.85 -9.32
CA VAL A 24 2.21 -2.41 -10.67
C VAL A 24 1.85 -1.27 -11.65
N PRO A 25 2.50 -1.18 -12.82
CA PRO A 25 2.16 -0.19 -13.84
C PRO A 25 0.70 -0.31 -14.27
N LEU A 26 0.04 0.84 -14.51
CA LEU A 26 -1.36 0.89 -14.92
C LEU A 26 -1.67 0.03 -16.16
N ALA A 27 -0.76 0.02 -17.13
CA ALA A 27 -0.90 -0.76 -18.37
C ALA A 27 -0.83 -2.28 -18.16
N GLN A 28 -0.45 -2.75 -16.96
CA GLN A 28 -0.34 -4.16 -16.60
C GLN A 28 -1.45 -4.61 -15.64
N LEU A 29 -2.38 -3.72 -15.29
CA LEU A 29 -3.54 -4.09 -14.49
C LEU A 29 -4.47 -4.99 -15.30
N ASN A 30 -4.99 -6.04 -14.66
CA ASN A 30 -6.08 -6.81 -15.23
C ASN A 30 -7.41 -6.02 -15.17
N ALA A 31 -8.48 -6.56 -15.75
CA ALA A 31 -9.78 -5.89 -15.80
C ALA A 31 -10.28 -5.49 -14.40
N GLN A 32 -10.24 -6.40 -13.43
CA GLN A 32 -10.70 -6.14 -12.06
C GLN A 32 -9.92 -5.00 -11.39
N GLN A 33 -8.58 -5.03 -11.50
CA GLN A 33 -7.72 -4.00 -10.95
C GLN A 33 -7.90 -2.65 -11.66
N MET A 34 -8.19 -2.64 -12.96
CA MET A 34 -8.52 -1.42 -13.69
C MET A 34 -9.86 -0.83 -13.24
N HIS A 35 -10.87 -1.65 -12.99
CA HIS A 35 -12.14 -1.22 -12.39
C HIS A 35 -11.90 -0.64 -10.99
N GLY A 36 -11.14 -1.34 -10.14
CA GLY A 36 -10.76 -0.85 -8.82
C GLY A 36 -9.98 0.46 -8.84
N HIS A 37 -9.11 0.66 -9.83
CA HIS A 37 -8.46 1.93 -10.05
C HIS A 37 -9.45 3.04 -10.39
N ALA A 38 -10.47 2.79 -11.23
CA ALA A 38 -11.52 3.76 -11.51
C ALA A 38 -12.36 4.09 -10.26
N VAL A 39 -12.66 3.09 -9.44
CA VAL A 39 -13.33 3.27 -8.13
C VAL A 39 -12.48 4.16 -7.22
N PHE A 40 -11.17 3.91 -7.13
CA PHE A 40 -10.24 4.74 -6.38
C PHE A 40 -10.21 6.18 -6.90
N GLN A 41 -10.12 6.37 -8.22
CA GLN A 41 -10.11 7.71 -8.81
C GLN A 41 -11.38 8.50 -8.49
N THR A 42 -12.52 7.83 -8.42
CA THR A 42 -13.82 8.47 -8.14
C THR A 42 -14.00 8.78 -6.66
N ASN A 43 -13.64 7.86 -5.76
CA ASN A 43 -14.04 7.92 -4.36
C ASN A 43 -12.91 8.28 -3.39
N CYS A 44 -11.64 8.14 -3.78
CA CYS A 44 -10.49 8.22 -2.87
C CYS A 44 -9.45 9.27 -3.25
N SER A 45 -9.28 9.54 -4.56
CA SER A 45 -8.19 10.36 -5.11
C SER A 45 -8.17 11.82 -4.65
N SER A 46 -9.32 12.35 -4.22
CA SER A 46 -9.44 13.71 -3.67
C SER A 46 -8.69 13.88 -2.34
N CYS A 47 -8.45 12.78 -1.62
CA CYS A 47 -7.81 12.78 -0.31
C CYS A 47 -6.52 11.97 -0.24
N HIS A 48 -6.39 10.94 -1.09
CA HIS A 48 -5.27 10.00 -1.03
C HIS A 48 -4.52 9.93 -2.36
N TYR A 49 -3.19 9.90 -2.28
CA TYR A 49 -2.37 9.43 -3.40
C TYR A 49 -2.21 7.90 -3.32
N ASP A 50 -2.38 7.23 -4.45
CA ASP A 50 -2.14 5.80 -4.63
C ASP A 50 -0.70 5.49 -5.07
N ARG A 51 -0.10 6.36 -5.87
CA ARG A 51 1.20 6.15 -6.53
C ARG A 51 2.25 7.21 -6.23
N ARG A 52 2.00 8.08 -5.26
CA ARG A 52 2.99 9.04 -4.74
C ARG A 52 3.14 8.81 -3.25
N ASP A 53 4.38 8.72 -2.79
CA ASP A 53 4.68 8.64 -1.35
C ASP A 53 4.64 10.05 -0.74
N ALA A 54 3.46 10.64 -0.71
CA ALA A 54 3.20 11.95 -0.14
C ALA A 54 1.78 12.00 0.43
N SER A 55 1.58 12.80 1.47
CA SER A 55 0.23 13.09 1.97
C SER A 55 -0.49 14.08 1.05
N LEU A 56 -1.82 13.96 0.97
CA LEU A 56 -2.69 14.96 0.32
C LEU A 56 -3.63 15.57 1.38
N HIS A 57 -4.73 14.90 1.69
CA HIS A 57 -5.57 15.18 2.87
C HIS A 57 -5.60 13.99 3.84
N GLY A 58 -5.28 12.79 3.35
CA GLY A 58 -4.96 11.61 4.12
C GLY A 58 -3.56 11.07 3.80
N PRO A 59 -3.16 9.97 4.47
CA PRO A 59 -1.89 9.30 4.19
C PRO A 59 -1.88 8.70 2.76
N PRO A 60 -0.71 8.54 2.13
CA PRO A 60 -0.60 7.80 0.88
C PRO A 60 -0.99 6.34 1.07
N LEU A 61 -1.70 5.78 0.09
CA LEU A 61 -2.05 4.35 0.06
C LEU A 61 -1.02 3.51 -0.70
N LEU A 62 0.06 4.14 -1.20
CA LEU A 62 1.16 3.43 -1.83
C LEU A 62 1.70 2.33 -0.89
N GLY A 63 1.67 1.09 -1.35
CA GLY A 63 2.10 -0.07 -0.58
C GLY A 63 1.34 -0.29 0.73
N VAL A 64 0.06 0.10 0.81
CA VAL A 64 -0.73 -0.02 2.06
C VAL A 64 -0.71 -1.45 2.62
N PHE A 65 -0.85 -2.46 1.77
CA PHE A 65 -0.81 -3.88 2.15
C PHE A 65 0.61 -4.46 2.26
N LYS A 66 1.64 -3.70 1.88
CA LYS A 66 3.05 -4.08 2.08
C LYS A 66 3.54 -3.72 3.50
N LYS A 67 2.76 -2.95 4.26
CA LYS A 67 3.04 -2.55 5.64
C LYS A 67 2.41 -3.58 6.60
N PRO A 68 2.98 -3.80 7.80
CA PRO A 68 2.38 -4.70 8.79
C PRO A 68 1.09 -4.12 9.41
N SER A 69 0.96 -2.80 9.46
CA SER A 69 -0.15 -2.11 10.10
C SER A 69 -0.56 -0.84 9.35
N LEU A 70 -1.84 -0.50 9.50
CA LEU A 70 -2.41 0.78 9.11
C LEU A 70 -1.96 1.89 10.09
N PRO A 71 -2.10 3.18 9.74
CA PRO A 71 -1.82 4.28 10.65
C PRO A 71 -2.60 4.24 11.98
N SER A 72 -3.74 3.56 12.00
CA SER A 72 -4.53 3.31 13.22
C SER A 72 -3.93 2.25 14.14
N GLY A 73 -2.87 1.55 13.72
CA GLY A 73 -2.28 0.40 14.43
C GLY A 73 -2.96 -0.93 14.14
N ALA A 74 -4.11 -0.94 13.45
CA ALA A 74 -4.76 -2.18 13.00
C ALA A 74 -3.91 -2.91 11.93
N PRO A 75 -4.02 -4.24 11.79
CA PRO A 75 -3.37 -4.97 10.70
C PRO A 75 -3.75 -4.40 9.33
N ALA A 76 -2.78 -4.29 8.42
CA ALA A 76 -3.05 -3.90 7.04
C ALA A 76 -3.52 -5.12 6.24
N ASN A 77 -4.79 -5.46 6.39
CA ASN A 77 -5.46 -6.56 5.68
C ASN A 77 -6.84 -6.11 5.18
N ASP A 78 -7.45 -6.94 4.33
CA ASP A 78 -8.70 -6.62 3.63
C ASP A 78 -9.82 -6.30 4.60
N GLU A 79 -9.99 -7.10 5.66
CA GLU A 79 -11.04 -6.88 6.66
C GLU A 79 -10.94 -5.49 7.29
N ARG A 80 -9.74 -5.08 7.72
CA ARG A 80 -9.54 -3.79 8.39
C ARG A 80 -9.60 -2.61 7.42
N VAL A 81 -9.11 -2.78 6.20
CA VAL A 81 -9.22 -1.75 5.15
C VAL A 81 -10.68 -1.56 4.74
N THR A 82 -11.42 -2.64 4.48
CA THR A 82 -12.86 -2.58 4.17
C THR A 82 -13.65 -1.93 5.29
N ALA A 83 -13.42 -2.30 6.55
CA ALA A 83 -14.10 -1.65 7.68
C ALA A 83 -13.83 -0.14 7.74
N THR A 84 -12.60 0.28 7.41
CA THR A 84 -12.24 1.71 7.36
C THR A 84 -12.93 2.43 6.20
N ILE A 85 -13.07 1.80 5.04
CA ILE A 85 -13.78 2.34 3.87
C ILE A 85 -15.28 2.48 4.16
N LEU A 86 -15.88 1.44 4.75
CA LEU A 86 -17.32 1.38 5.02
C LEU A 86 -17.75 2.33 6.14
N HIS A 87 -16.92 2.51 7.17
CA HIS A 87 -17.32 3.23 8.38
C HIS A 87 -16.55 4.54 8.61
N GLY A 88 -15.53 4.82 7.78
CA GLY A 88 -14.62 5.93 7.99
C GLY A 88 -13.67 5.70 9.18
N HIS A 89 -12.75 6.63 9.36
CA HIS A 89 -11.84 6.63 10.51
C HIS A 89 -11.25 8.03 10.75
N GLY A 90 -11.49 8.61 11.93
CA GLY A 90 -11.05 9.96 12.25
C GLY A 90 -11.70 10.99 11.32
N LEU A 91 -10.88 11.65 10.50
CA LEU A 91 -11.34 12.63 9.50
C LEU A 91 -11.67 11.98 8.14
N MET A 92 -11.34 10.70 7.93
CA MET A 92 -11.73 9.99 6.71
C MET A 92 -13.23 9.65 6.78
N PRO A 93 -14.06 10.17 5.86
CA PRO A 93 -15.50 9.88 5.86
C PRO A 93 -15.76 8.42 5.47
N ALA A 94 -16.93 7.91 5.88
CA ALA A 94 -17.46 6.67 5.34
C ALA A 94 -17.82 6.85 3.87
N VAL A 95 -17.31 5.97 3.00
CA VAL A 95 -17.59 5.99 1.55
C VAL A 95 -18.34 4.75 1.07
N GLY A 96 -18.60 3.79 1.97
CA GLY A 96 -19.32 2.55 1.63
C GLY A 96 -20.73 2.74 1.07
N GLY A 97 -21.38 3.89 1.30
CA GLY A 97 -22.68 4.19 0.71
C GLY A 97 -22.63 4.58 -0.78
N ALA A 98 -21.45 4.82 -1.34
CA ALA A 98 -21.24 5.25 -2.72
C ALA A 98 -20.82 4.11 -3.66
N MET A 99 -20.62 2.90 -3.14
CA MET A 99 -20.03 1.75 -3.83
C MET A 99 -20.83 0.50 -3.48
N ASP A 100 -21.01 -0.41 -4.44
CA ASP A 100 -21.54 -1.74 -4.13
C ASP A 100 -20.43 -2.72 -3.69
N GLN A 101 -20.78 -3.98 -3.44
CA GLN A 101 -19.81 -4.97 -3.00
C GLN A 101 -18.75 -5.27 -4.08
N GLN A 102 -19.12 -5.24 -5.36
CA GLN A 102 -18.18 -5.49 -6.45
C GLN A 102 -17.17 -4.34 -6.55
N ASP A 103 -17.61 -3.10 -6.40
CA ASP A 103 -16.73 -1.94 -6.35
C ASP A 103 -15.70 -2.04 -5.21
N ILE A 104 -16.12 -2.54 -4.03
CA ILE A 104 -15.22 -2.75 -2.89
C ILE A 104 -14.21 -3.84 -3.20
N ASP A 105 -14.65 -4.97 -3.75
CA ASP A 105 -13.76 -6.10 -4.07
C ASP A 105 -12.72 -5.70 -5.14
N ASP A 106 -13.16 -4.94 -6.15
CA ASP A 106 -12.29 -4.42 -7.20
C ASP A 106 -11.31 -3.39 -6.65
N LEU A 107 -11.78 -2.48 -5.78
CA LEU A 107 -10.93 -1.52 -5.09
C LEU A 107 -9.84 -2.21 -4.26
N LEU A 108 -10.17 -3.26 -3.52
CA LEU A 108 -9.18 -4.04 -2.77
C LEU A 108 -8.18 -4.71 -3.72
N ALA A 109 -8.66 -5.34 -4.80
CA ALA A 109 -7.80 -5.95 -5.80
C ALA A 109 -6.80 -4.94 -6.39
N TYR A 110 -7.25 -3.70 -6.62
CA TYR A 110 -6.40 -2.60 -7.05
C TYR A 110 -5.38 -2.17 -5.97
N LEU A 111 -5.81 -1.98 -4.72
CA LEU A 111 -4.93 -1.57 -3.62
C LEU A 111 -3.81 -2.60 -3.34
N HIS A 112 -4.03 -3.89 -3.60
CA HIS A 112 -3.00 -4.93 -3.54
C HIS A 112 -1.92 -4.80 -4.62
N THR A 113 -2.16 -4.00 -5.66
CA THR A 113 -1.16 -3.72 -6.69
C THR A 113 -0.20 -2.59 -6.32
N LEU A 114 -0.50 -1.84 -5.24
CA LEU A 114 0.26 -0.67 -4.81
C LEU A 114 1.52 -1.03 -4.04
#